data_AF-A0A3C2B6M0-F1
#
_entry.id   AF-A0A3C2B6M0-F1
#
_cell.length_a   1.000
_cell.length_b   1.000
_cell.length_c   1.000
_cell.angle_alpha   90.00
_cell.angle_beta   90.00
_cell.angle_gamma   90.00
#
_symmetry.space_group_name_H-M   'P 1'
#
loop_
_entity.id
_entity.type
_entity.pdbx_description
1 polymer ?
#
loop_
_entity_poly.entity_id
_entity_poly.type
_entity_poly.pdbx_seq_one_letter_code
_entity_poly.pdbx_strand_id
1 'polypeptide(L)'
;MDGEVGRRGRRSGIHLASIAAATRHGQYRLRMLEFAERPWWPGDPQQFREALRYWIATNATPDITVRQWWHRLANAGLTAPTWPRVHGGLGATSRVQETVETELAAAGTLAPPVDHDGFRAVAPVLRQLLPPDQLARWLEPLLRGEHTWDLLVHEPGRAPDDIECRAVHDWKYTSVTGAKTQEAATTHALVVCRSDPAATGTSGLSCMMLDLTVDGVVRGGGSVRFAGLEVLNDRTLGQPGEGWSVVRLVRPYLDRSLAGRIRRGLVHVPAGHQIGALDLTMAEAHRTFGTTPVSPPVERRSR
;
A
#
# COMPACT_ATOMS: atom_id res chain seq x y z
N MET A 1 -39.63 47.89 15.50
CA MET A 1 -38.79 48.40 16.60
C MET A 1 -38.76 47.32 17.68
N ASP A 2 -38.31 46.11 17.35
CA ASP A 2 -36.89 45.70 17.21
C ASP A 2 -36.20 45.73 18.59
N GLY A 3 -35.61 44.67 19.13
CA GLY A 3 -35.41 43.30 18.67
C GLY A 3 -34.63 42.56 19.77
N GLU A 4 -35.04 41.32 20.08
CA GLU A 4 -34.26 40.40 20.90
C GLU A 4 -33.28 39.62 20.01
N VAL A 5 -31.97 39.84 20.20
CA VAL A 5 -30.92 39.06 19.54
C VAL A 5 -30.47 37.95 20.47
N GLY A 6 -30.95 36.75 20.19
CA GLY A 6 -30.56 35.51 20.84
C GLY A 6 -29.13 35.07 20.49
N ARG A 7 -28.39 34.63 21.50
CA ARG A 7 -27.15 33.84 21.36
C ARG A 7 -27.47 32.46 20.77
N ARG A 8 -26.88 32.12 19.61
CA ARG A 8 -26.69 30.73 19.16
C ARG A 8 -25.26 30.53 18.67
N GLY A 9 -24.66 29.43 19.11
CA GLY A 9 -23.27 29.08 18.87
C GLY A 9 -22.97 28.51 17.48
N ARG A 10 -21.68 28.38 17.20
CA ARG A 10 -21.15 27.58 16.08
C ARG A 10 -20.25 26.49 16.65
N ARG A 11 -20.75 25.25 16.64
CA ARG A 11 -19.93 24.04 16.67
C ARG A 11 -19.48 23.77 15.23
N SER A 12 -18.18 23.59 15.06
CA SER A 12 -17.50 23.19 13.83
C SER A 12 -17.87 21.74 13.50
N GLY A 13 -18.79 21.58 12.55
CA GLY A 13 -19.13 20.29 11.94
C GLY A 13 -18.43 20.15 10.59
N ILE A 14 -17.60 19.12 10.46
CA ILE A 14 -17.03 18.67 9.18
C ILE A 14 -18.21 18.32 8.26
N HIS A 15 -18.34 19.04 7.15
CA HIS A 15 -19.47 18.94 6.24
C HIS A 15 -19.32 17.67 5.36
N LEU A 16 -19.83 16.53 5.83
CA LEU A 16 -19.93 15.24 5.13
C LEU A 16 -20.84 15.24 3.88
N ALA A 17 -21.20 16.40 3.33
CA ALA A 17 -22.19 16.54 2.27
C ALA A 17 -21.62 16.45 0.84
N SER A 18 -20.30 16.42 0.66
CA SER A 18 -19.67 16.36 -0.67
C SER A 18 -19.53 14.94 -1.24
N ILE A 19 -19.90 13.89 -0.50
CA ILE A 19 -19.80 12.48 -0.94
C ILE A 19 -21.07 12.02 -1.71
N ALA A 20 -22.18 12.76 -1.66
CA ALA A 20 -23.47 12.31 -2.19
C ALA A 20 -23.82 12.76 -3.62
N ALA A 21 -22.95 13.50 -4.32
CA ALA A 21 -23.28 14.08 -5.63
C ALA A 21 -22.88 13.25 -6.86
N ALA A 22 -22.19 12.12 -6.68
CA ALA A 22 -21.63 11.33 -7.79
C ALA A 22 -22.60 10.29 -8.42
N THR A 23 -23.90 10.30 -8.08
CA THR A 23 -24.85 9.23 -8.47
C THR A 23 -25.79 9.56 -9.63
N ARG A 24 -25.49 10.55 -10.48
CA ARG A 24 -26.34 10.83 -11.65
C ARG A 24 -25.56 11.23 -12.90
N HIS A 25 -25.18 10.21 -13.67
CA HIS A 25 -25.11 10.12 -15.15
C HIS A 25 -23.84 9.41 -15.62
N GLY A 26 -24.03 8.34 -16.40
CA GLY A 26 -22.97 7.60 -17.08
C GLY A 26 -22.63 6.30 -16.38
N GLN A 27 -22.68 5.20 -17.11
CA GLN A 27 -22.40 3.84 -16.63
C GLN A 27 -20.93 3.71 -16.19
N TYR A 28 -20.64 3.99 -14.92
CA TYR A 28 -19.41 3.53 -14.28
C TYR A 28 -19.55 2.04 -14.02
N ARG A 29 -19.07 1.24 -14.96
CA ARG A 29 -18.74 -0.17 -14.72
C ARG A 29 -17.72 -0.16 -13.59
N LEU A 30 -18.17 -0.34 -12.35
CA LEU A 30 -17.31 -0.52 -11.18
C LEU A 30 -16.24 -1.53 -11.59
N ARG A 31 -14.99 -1.07 -11.82
CA ARG A 31 -13.87 -2.02 -11.95
C ARG A 31 -13.58 -2.52 -10.54
N MET A 32 -14.42 -3.43 -10.07
CA MET A 32 -14.02 -4.39 -9.06
C MET A 32 -12.76 -5.06 -9.60
N LEU A 33 -11.75 -5.24 -8.76
CA LEU A 33 -10.52 -5.93 -9.15
C LEU A 33 -10.89 -7.24 -9.86
N GLU A 34 -10.63 -7.32 -11.16
CA GLU A 34 -10.97 -8.48 -11.99
C GLU A 34 -9.91 -9.57 -11.75
N PHE A 35 -10.04 -10.27 -10.63
CA PHE A 35 -9.32 -11.52 -10.43
C PHE A 35 -10.00 -12.59 -11.28
N ALA A 36 -9.42 -12.88 -12.46
CA ALA A 36 -9.87 -13.95 -13.34
C ALA A 36 -10.10 -15.26 -12.57
N GLU A 37 -11.14 -16.00 -12.96
CA GLU A 37 -11.54 -17.34 -12.49
C GLU A 37 -11.06 -17.69 -11.08
N ARG A 38 -11.51 -16.92 -10.08
CA ARG A 38 -11.20 -17.22 -8.69
C ARG A 38 -11.71 -18.63 -8.32
N PRO A 39 -10.86 -19.51 -7.76
CA PRO A 39 -11.31 -20.81 -7.29
C PRO A 39 -12.46 -20.69 -6.29
N TRP A 40 -13.41 -21.60 -6.38
CA TRP A 40 -14.42 -21.75 -5.34
C TRP A 40 -13.78 -22.44 -4.13
N TRP A 41 -13.98 -21.86 -2.94
CA TRP A 41 -13.45 -22.36 -1.68
C TRP A 41 -14.58 -22.91 -0.82
N PRO A 42 -14.51 -24.18 -0.36
CA PRO A 42 -15.50 -24.73 0.56
C PRO A 42 -15.59 -23.93 1.86
N GLY A 43 -16.80 -23.82 2.43
CA GLY A 43 -17.01 -23.17 3.72
C GLY A 43 -16.64 -24.05 4.92
N ASP A 44 -16.68 -25.38 4.75
CA ASP A 44 -16.23 -26.32 5.78
C ASP A 44 -14.71 -26.23 5.97
N PRO A 45 -14.18 -26.10 7.21
CA PRO A 45 -12.75 -25.92 7.44
C PRO A 45 -11.86 -27.06 6.95
N GLN A 46 -12.33 -28.31 7.00
CA GLN A 46 -11.54 -29.47 6.58
C GLN A 46 -11.52 -29.57 5.06
N GLN A 47 -12.68 -29.41 4.42
CA GLN A 47 -12.77 -29.36 2.95
C GLN A 47 -11.98 -28.17 2.38
N PHE A 48 -12.02 -27.02 3.04
CA PHE A 48 -11.21 -25.85 2.66
C PHE A 48 -9.71 -26.20 2.67
N ARG A 49 -9.24 -26.85 3.74
CA ARG A 49 -7.84 -27.26 3.89
C ARG A 49 -7.43 -28.24 2.79
N GLU A 50 -8.27 -29.23 2.50
CA GLU A 50 -8.00 -30.22 1.44
C GLU A 50 -7.98 -29.57 0.04
N ALA A 51 -8.96 -28.73 -0.26
CA ALA A 51 -9.00 -27.96 -1.50
C ALA A 51 -7.77 -27.04 -1.64
N LEU A 52 -7.35 -26.40 -0.55
CA LEU A 52 -6.17 -25.55 -0.51
C LEU A 52 -4.89 -26.34 -0.77
N ARG A 53 -4.71 -27.51 -0.12
CA ARG A 53 -3.56 -28.38 -0.37
C ARG A 53 -3.47 -28.82 -1.82
N TYR A 54 -4.59 -29.24 -2.38
CA TYR A 54 -4.67 -29.60 -3.79
C TYR A 54 -4.29 -28.42 -4.68
N TRP A 55 -4.87 -27.25 -4.43
CA TRP A 55 -4.57 -26.04 -5.18
C TRP A 55 -3.08 -25.66 -5.11
N ILE A 56 -2.47 -25.70 -3.92
CA ILE A 56 -1.04 -25.42 -3.73
C ILE A 56 -0.20 -26.42 -4.54
N ALA A 57 -0.46 -27.73 -4.41
CA ALA A 57 0.29 -28.76 -5.12
C ALA A 57 0.24 -28.63 -6.65
N THR A 58 -0.89 -28.16 -7.20
CA THR A 58 -1.05 -27.92 -8.64
C THR A 58 -0.44 -26.60 -9.11
N ASN A 59 -0.32 -25.60 -8.23
CA ASN A 59 0.04 -24.22 -8.61
C ASN A 59 1.43 -23.76 -8.14
N ALA A 60 2.07 -24.45 -7.20
CA ALA A 60 3.38 -24.09 -6.67
C ALA A 60 4.47 -25.02 -7.25
N THR A 61 4.74 -24.89 -8.54
CA THR A 61 5.77 -25.71 -9.21
C THR A 61 7.14 -25.03 -9.16
N PRO A 62 8.27 -25.77 -9.22
CA PRO A 62 9.60 -25.17 -9.06
C PRO A 62 10.03 -24.25 -10.23
N ASP A 63 9.43 -24.43 -11.41
CA ASP A 63 9.79 -23.80 -12.68
C ASP A 63 9.10 -22.46 -12.94
N ILE A 64 7.99 -22.17 -12.26
CA ILE A 64 7.33 -20.87 -12.39
C ILE A 64 8.14 -19.78 -11.69
N THR A 65 7.98 -18.56 -12.16
CA THR A 65 8.58 -17.37 -11.54
C THR A 65 7.88 -16.98 -10.23
N VAL A 66 8.59 -16.26 -9.36
CA VAL A 66 8.01 -15.62 -8.17
C VAL A 66 6.80 -14.76 -8.55
N ARG A 67 6.91 -13.99 -9.65
CA ARG A 67 5.81 -13.20 -10.23
C ARG A 67 4.58 -14.06 -10.49
N GLN A 68 4.74 -15.16 -11.22
CA GLN A 68 3.62 -16.06 -11.55
C GLN A 68 3.00 -16.67 -10.28
N TRP A 69 3.82 -17.06 -9.31
CA TRP A 69 3.32 -17.58 -8.03
C TRP A 69 2.48 -16.55 -7.27
N TRP A 70 2.99 -15.32 -7.11
CA TRP A 70 2.26 -14.25 -6.41
C TRP A 70 1.01 -13.79 -7.16
N HIS A 71 1.02 -13.82 -8.49
CA HIS A 71 -0.18 -13.59 -9.30
C HIS A 71 -1.24 -14.66 -9.04
N ARG A 72 -0.84 -15.95 -8.98
CA ARG A 72 -1.76 -17.05 -8.64
C ARG A 72 -2.37 -16.86 -7.25
N LEU A 73 -1.56 -16.51 -6.24
CA LEU A 73 -2.04 -16.22 -4.89
C LEU A 73 -3.02 -15.04 -4.86
N ALA A 74 -2.71 -13.94 -5.56
CA ALA A 74 -3.56 -12.76 -5.62
C ALA A 74 -4.92 -13.09 -6.26
N ASN A 75 -4.90 -13.77 -7.41
CA ASN A 75 -6.11 -14.18 -8.14
C ASN A 75 -6.99 -15.11 -7.29
N ALA A 76 -6.35 -16.06 -6.59
CA ALA A 76 -7.02 -16.96 -5.66
C ALA A 76 -7.55 -16.30 -4.37
N GLY A 77 -7.17 -15.05 -4.10
CA GLY A 77 -7.51 -14.31 -2.88
C GLY A 77 -6.68 -14.69 -1.66
N LEU A 78 -5.60 -15.44 -1.87
CA LEU A 78 -4.76 -16.01 -0.82
C LEU A 78 -3.67 -15.05 -0.33
N THR A 79 -3.36 -13.97 -1.07
CA THR A 79 -2.40 -12.95 -0.60
C THR A 79 -2.89 -12.22 0.66
N ALA A 80 -4.17 -11.85 0.70
CA ALA A 80 -4.80 -11.16 1.83
C ALA A 80 -6.19 -11.75 2.13
N PRO A 81 -6.28 -12.98 2.67
CA PRO A 81 -7.55 -13.70 2.80
C PRO A 81 -8.62 -12.93 3.59
N THR A 82 -8.21 -12.15 4.58
CA THR A 82 -9.08 -11.35 5.46
C THR A 82 -9.62 -10.07 4.81
N TRP A 83 -9.07 -9.62 3.69
CA TRP A 83 -9.58 -8.43 3.03
C TRP A 83 -10.93 -8.72 2.36
N PRO A 84 -11.82 -7.72 2.24
CA PRO A 84 -13.05 -7.85 1.47
C PRO A 84 -12.78 -8.33 0.04
N ARG A 85 -13.74 -9.07 -0.53
CA ARG A 85 -13.63 -9.58 -1.92
C ARG A 85 -13.42 -8.47 -2.95
N VAL A 86 -14.11 -7.34 -2.77
CA VAL A 86 -13.95 -6.13 -3.61
C VAL A 86 -12.54 -5.54 -3.58
N HIS A 87 -11.74 -5.87 -2.57
CA HIS A 87 -10.34 -5.46 -2.42
C HIS A 87 -9.36 -6.62 -2.66
N GLY A 88 -9.83 -7.74 -3.21
CA GLY A 88 -9.00 -8.88 -3.59
C GLY A 88 -8.72 -9.92 -2.53
N GLY A 89 -9.27 -9.80 -1.32
CA GLY A 89 -9.25 -10.90 -0.35
C GLY A 89 -10.41 -11.86 -0.50
N LEU A 90 -10.58 -12.79 0.44
CA LEU A 90 -11.70 -13.74 0.47
C LEU A 90 -12.89 -13.25 1.29
N GLY A 91 -12.71 -12.16 2.06
CA GLY A 91 -13.61 -11.76 3.14
C GLY A 91 -13.59 -12.77 4.30
N ALA A 92 -12.49 -13.49 4.47
CA ALA A 92 -12.40 -14.61 5.39
C ALA A 92 -12.00 -14.19 6.81
N THR A 93 -12.11 -15.11 7.75
CA THR A 93 -11.69 -14.89 9.15
C THR A 93 -10.17 -15.03 9.31
N SER A 94 -9.62 -14.56 10.42
CA SER A 94 -8.20 -14.76 10.77
C SER A 94 -7.81 -16.24 10.84
N ARG A 95 -8.73 -17.13 11.25
CA ARG A 95 -8.51 -18.58 11.28
C ARG A 95 -8.32 -19.19 9.88
N VAL A 96 -9.04 -18.68 8.88
CA VAL A 96 -8.82 -19.08 7.49
C VAL A 96 -7.46 -18.60 7.01
N GLN A 97 -7.07 -17.36 7.33
CA GLN A 97 -5.73 -16.86 7.02
C GLN A 97 -4.62 -17.72 7.66
N GLU A 98 -4.76 -18.08 8.93
CA GLU A 98 -3.82 -18.98 9.63
C GLU A 98 -3.74 -20.34 8.95
N THR A 99 -4.87 -20.89 8.49
CA THR A 99 -4.90 -22.14 7.72
C THR A 99 -4.14 -21.97 6.41
N VAL A 100 -4.35 -20.86 5.69
CA VAL A 100 -3.60 -20.54 4.46
C VAL A 100 -2.10 -20.48 4.71
N GLU A 101 -1.67 -19.72 5.71
CA GLU A 101 -0.26 -19.58 6.06
C GLU A 101 0.38 -20.91 6.49
N THR A 102 -0.36 -21.72 7.27
CA THR A 102 0.10 -23.05 7.71
C THR A 102 0.30 -24.01 6.54
N GLU A 103 -0.66 -24.10 5.62
CA GLU A 103 -0.58 -25.04 4.51
C GLU A 103 0.45 -24.59 3.45
N LEU A 104 0.60 -23.28 3.24
CA LEU A 104 1.69 -22.73 2.41
C LEU A 104 3.07 -23.06 2.99
N ALA A 105 3.23 -22.96 4.31
CA ALA A 105 4.48 -23.28 5.00
C ALA A 105 4.76 -24.79 4.97
N ALA A 106 3.73 -25.62 5.20
CA ALA A 106 3.85 -27.08 5.16
C ALA A 106 4.26 -27.59 3.76
N ALA A 107 3.79 -26.92 2.70
CA ALA A 107 4.19 -27.20 1.33
C ALA A 107 5.55 -26.59 0.93
N GLY A 108 6.22 -25.88 1.86
CA GLY A 108 7.53 -25.27 1.62
C GLY A 108 7.52 -24.20 0.54
N THR A 109 6.42 -23.45 0.39
CA THR A 109 6.29 -22.42 -0.66
C THR A 109 6.94 -21.08 -0.27
N LEU A 110 7.04 -20.16 -1.24
CA LEU A 110 7.38 -18.78 -0.96
C LEU A 110 6.22 -18.05 -0.27
N ALA A 111 6.55 -17.16 0.66
CA ALA A 111 5.58 -16.31 1.34
C ALA A 111 4.81 -15.44 0.33
N PRO A 112 3.51 -15.12 0.58
CA PRO A 112 2.81 -14.07 -0.14
C PRO A 112 3.54 -12.71 0.00
N PRO A 113 3.44 -11.81 -1.00
CA PRO A 113 4.22 -10.56 -1.07
C PRO A 113 3.69 -9.45 -0.17
N VAL A 114 3.46 -9.76 1.10
CA VAL A 114 3.01 -8.75 2.06
C VAL A 114 4.23 -8.03 2.58
N ASP A 115 4.56 -6.92 1.91
CA ASP A 115 5.59 -5.99 2.33
C ASP A 115 5.24 -5.30 3.66
N HIS A 116 6.21 -4.61 4.27
CA HIS A 116 6.01 -3.98 5.57
C HIS A 116 5.01 -2.82 5.46
N ASP A 117 5.29 -1.76 4.71
CA ASP A 117 4.48 -0.54 4.81
C ASP A 117 3.28 -0.53 3.87
N GLY A 118 3.41 -1.12 2.67
CA GLY A 118 2.35 -1.20 1.67
C GLY A 118 1.09 -1.88 2.22
N PHE A 119 1.21 -3.13 2.65
CA PHE A 119 0.07 -3.85 3.21
C PHE A 119 -0.35 -3.39 4.60
N ARG A 120 0.62 -3.07 5.47
CA ARG A 120 0.28 -2.76 6.87
C ARG A 120 -0.38 -1.41 7.01
N ALA A 121 0.06 -0.41 6.25
CA ALA A 121 -0.26 0.98 6.51
C ALA A 121 -0.80 1.75 5.30
N VAL A 122 -0.20 1.61 4.12
CA VAL A 122 -0.65 2.36 2.93
C VAL A 122 -1.99 1.85 2.43
N ALA A 123 -2.15 0.55 2.20
CA ALA A 123 -3.39 -0.02 1.67
C ALA A 123 -4.64 0.25 2.54
N PRO A 124 -4.61 0.16 3.89
CA PRO A 124 -5.71 0.63 4.72
C PRO A 124 -6.13 2.07 4.48
N VAL A 125 -5.16 2.96 4.25
CA VAL A 125 -5.43 4.37 3.99
C VAL A 125 -5.96 4.59 2.59
N LEU A 126 -5.39 3.94 1.57
CA LEU A 126 -5.89 4.02 0.20
C LEU A 126 -7.35 3.54 0.11
N ARG A 127 -7.69 2.44 0.78
CA ARG A 127 -9.06 1.91 0.84
C ARG A 127 -10.07 2.86 1.48
N GLN A 128 -9.61 3.79 2.33
CA GLN A 128 -10.48 4.79 2.98
C GLN A 128 -10.65 6.05 2.14
N LEU A 129 -9.62 6.42 1.39
CA LEU A 129 -9.55 7.73 0.74
C LEU A 129 -9.79 7.71 -0.77
N LEU A 130 -9.55 6.57 -1.43
CA LEU A 130 -9.64 6.48 -2.89
C LEU A 130 -10.99 5.93 -3.37
N PRO A 131 -11.53 6.47 -4.48
CA PRO A 131 -12.66 5.86 -5.17
C PRO A 131 -12.26 4.50 -5.78
N PRO A 132 -13.22 3.58 -5.99
CA PRO A 132 -12.94 2.20 -6.43
C PRO A 132 -12.04 2.10 -7.67
N ASP A 133 -12.31 2.90 -8.71
CA ASP A 133 -11.57 2.83 -9.98
C ASP A 133 -10.11 3.31 -9.85
N GLN A 134 -9.81 4.17 -8.88
CA GLN A 134 -8.46 4.61 -8.57
C GLN A 134 -7.77 3.65 -7.61
N LEU A 135 -8.52 3.12 -6.63
CA LEU A 135 -8.04 2.16 -5.66
C LEU A 135 -7.51 0.88 -6.34
N ALA A 136 -8.23 0.38 -7.35
CA ALA A 136 -7.84 -0.82 -8.09
C ALA A 136 -6.43 -0.71 -8.71
N ARG A 137 -6.09 0.48 -9.25
CA ARG A 137 -4.76 0.76 -9.85
C ARG A 137 -3.59 0.56 -8.87
N TRP A 138 -3.86 0.64 -7.58
CA TRP A 138 -2.83 0.57 -6.53
C TRP A 138 -2.86 -0.74 -5.76
N LEU A 139 -4.04 -1.30 -5.50
CA LEU A 139 -4.16 -2.55 -4.74
C LEU A 139 -3.79 -3.78 -5.56
N GLU A 140 -4.09 -3.81 -6.86
CA GLU A 140 -3.81 -4.99 -7.68
C GLU A 140 -2.31 -5.29 -7.77
N PRO A 141 -1.44 -4.32 -8.11
CA PRO A 141 -0.01 -4.59 -8.20
C PRO A 141 0.62 -4.81 -6.81
N LEU A 142 0.06 -4.21 -5.75
CA LEU A 142 0.45 -4.50 -4.37
C LEU A 142 0.17 -5.97 -4.00
N LEU A 143 -1.03 -6.48 -4.31
CA LEU A 143 -1.41 -7.87 -4.08
C LEU A 143 -0.54 -8.88 -4.84
N ARG A 144 0.02 -8.46 -5.97
CA ARG A 144 0.91 -9.24 -6.82
C ARG A 144 2.40 -9.08 -6.49
N GLY A 145 2.74 -8.25 -5.50
CA GLY A 145 4.12 -7.97 -5.10
C GLY A 145 4.93 -7.16 -6.12
N GLU A 146 4.25 -6.48 -7.04
CA GLU A 146 4.86 -5.61 -8.04
C GLU A 146 5.13 -4.22 -7.48
N HIS A 147 4.30 -3.77 -6.55
CA HIS A 147 4.50 -2.52 -5.83
C HIS A 147 4.93 -2.79 -4.39
N THR A 148 6.05 -2.18 -4.01
CA THR A 148 6.46 -1.95 -2.62
C THR A 148 6.32 -0.48 -2.28
N TRP A 149 5.94 -0.20 -1.04
CA TRP A 149 5.64 1.16 -0.58
C TRP A 149 6.46 1.59 0.62
N ASP A 150 6.64 2.91 0.75
CA ASP A 150 7.20 3.58 1.93
C ASP A 150 6.38 4.86 2.23
N LEU A 151 6.50 5.40 3.45
CA LEU A 151 6.02 6.72 3.85
C LEU A 151 7.22 7.66 4.07
N LEU A 152 7.43 8.56 3.11
CA LEU A 152 8.56 9.49 3.10
C LEU A 152 8.15 10.87 3.63
N VAL A 153 8.37 11.06 4.93
CA VAL A 153 8.13 12.35 5.61
C VAL A 153 9.43 13.15 5.73
N HIS A 154 10.48 12.53 6.26
CA HIS A 154 11.72 13.21 6.66
C HIS A 154 12.62 13.59 5.48
N GLU A 155 13.40 14.64 5.66
CA GLU A 155 14.36 15.16 4.68
C GLU A 155 15.79 15.10 5.22
N PRO A 156 16.80 14.84 4.37
CA PRO A 156 18.19 14.79 4.81
C PRO A 156 18.64 16.10 5.44
N GLY A 157 19.17 16.05 6.65
CA GLY A 157 19.72 17.22 7.34
C GLY A 157 18.68 18.24 7.84
N ARG A 158 17.38 17.90 7.83
CA ARG A 158 16.30 18.79 8.30
C ARG A 158 15.58 18.28 9.53
N ALA A 159 15.00 19.22 10.28
CA ALA A 159 14.10 18.89 11.37
C ALA A 159 12.80 18.25 10.83
N PRO A 160 12.11 17.38 11.61
CA PRO A 160 10.91 16.68 11.15
C PRO A 160 9.76 17.55 10.65
N ASP A 161 9.65 18.78 11.14
CA ASP A 161 8.62 19.77 10.81
C ASP A 161 9.06 20.79 9.75
N ASP A 162 10.35 20.78 9.39
CA ASP A 162 10.96 21.66 8.39
C ASP A 162 11.03 20.97 7.02
N ILE A 163 9.88 20.87 6.37
CA ILE A 163 9.71 20.24 5.05
C ILE A 163 9.91 21.27 3.94
N GLU A 164 10.95 21.09 3.11
CA GLU A 164 11.23 21.91 1.94
C GLU A 164 10.89 21.23 0.61
N CYS A 165 10.80 19.89 0.57
CA CYS A 165 10.35 19.19 -0.62
C CYS A 165 9.00 19.76 -1.05
N ARG A 166 8.91 20.24 -2.29
CA ARG A 166 7.82 21.08 -2.77
C ARG A 166 6.95 20.33 -3.78
N ALA A 167 5.65 20.53 -3.67
CA ALA A 167 4.66 20.12 -4.67
C ALA A 167 3.96 21.37 -5.21
N VAL A 168 4.14 21.67 -6.49
CA VAL A 168 3.46 22.78 -7.16
C VAL A 168 2.31 22.23 -7.98
N HIS A 169 1.09 22.49 -7.54
CA HIS A 169 -0.14 22.12 -8.25
C HIS A 169 -0.40 23.13 -9.37
N ASP A 170 -0.45 22.67 -10.61
CA ASP A 170 -0.74 23.47 -11.79
C ASP A 170 -1.72 22.76 -12.74
N TRP A 171 -2.91 23.31 -12.89
CA TRP A 171 -4.00 22.74 -13.69
C TRP A 171 -4.29 21.26 -13.40
N LYS A 172 -3.76 20.36 -14.26
CA LYS A 172 -3.96 18.91 -14.22
C LYS A 172 -2.78 18.18 -13.57
N TYR A 173 -1.65 18.85 -13.41
CA TYR A 173 -0.39 18.26 -13.00
C TYR A 173 0.13 18.85 -11.70
N THR A 174 0.93 18.07 -10.99
CA THR A 174 1.73 18.50 -9.85
C THR A 174 3.19 18.27 -10.20
N SER A 175 4.02 19.30 -10.06
CA SER A 175 5.48 19.14 -10.13
C SER A 175 6.06 18.96 -8.73
N VAL A 176 6.86 17.91 -8.53
CA VAL A 176 7.51 17.61 -7.24
C VAL A 176 9.02 17.82 -7.34
N THR A 177 9.56 18.67 -6.45
CA THR A 177 11.00 18.98 -6.39
C THR A 177 11.49 18.94 -4.96
N GLY A 178 12.58 18.23 -4.70
CA GLY A 178 13.20 18.17 -3.38
C GLY A 178 13.80 16.81 -3.08
N ALA A 179 14.05 16.51 -1.81
CA ALA A 179 14.62 15.25 -1.38
C ALA A 179 13.92 14.69 -0.13
N LYS A 180 13.94 13.36 0.01
CA LYS A 180 13.48 12.63 1.18
C LYS A 180 14.52 11.63 1.64
N THR A 181 14.57 11.40 2.95
CA THR A 181 15.33 10.29 3.52
C THR A 181 14.64 8.98 3.16
N GLN A 182 15.38 8.02 2.64
CA GLN A 182 14.90 6.69 2.29
C GLN A 182 15.90 5.63 2.76
N GLU A 183 15.47 4.78 3.69
CA GLU A 183 16.32 3.74 4.29
C GLU A 183 16.40 2.50 3.40
N ALA A 184 15.28 2.08 2.81
CA ALA A 184 15.18 0.92 1.93
C ALA A 184 14.56 1.31 0.60
N ALA A 185 15.09 0.75 -0.49
CA ALA A 185 14.57 1.00 -1.82
C ALA A 185 13.16 0.40 -1.97
N THR A 186 12.21 1.25 -2.36
CA THR A 186 10.82 0.87 -2.68
C THR A 186 10.45 1.38 -4.06
N THR A 187 9.48 0.72 -4.70
CA THR A 187 8.99 1.14 -6.02
C THR A 187 8.12 2.39 -5.94
N HIS A 188 7.40 2.57 -4.83
CA HIS A 188 6.42 3.62 -4.65
C HIS A 188 6.56 4.23 -3.25
N ALA A 189 6.05 5.44 -3.08
CA ALA A 189 5.96 6.05 -1.77
C ALA A 189 4.77 7.01 -1.64
N LEU A 190 4.28 7.14 -0.42
CA LEU A 190 3.57 8.34 0.03
C LEU A 190 4.63 9.38 0.40
N VAL A 191 4.68 10.48 -0.36
CA VAL A 191 5.67 11.54 -0.20
C VAL A 191 5.00 12.80 0.30
N VAL A 192 5.48 13.32 1.44
CA VAL A 192 4.91 14.54 2.04
C VAL A 192 5.67 15.76 1.55
N CYS A 193 5.00 16.69 0.88
CA CYS A 193 5.63 17.87 0.29
C CYS A 193 4.92 19.15 0.74
N ARG A 194 5.63 20.27 0.86
CA ARG A 194 5.05 21.61 0.99
C ARG A 194 4.33 22.00 -0.31
N SER A 195 3.04 22.27 -0.23
CA SER A 195 2.25 22.79 -1.36
C SER A 195 1.80 24.23 -1.18
N ASP A 196 1.66 24.69 0.06
CA ASP A 196 1.49 26.11 0.37
C ASP A 196 2.85 26.71 0.79
N PRO A 197 3.49 27.56 -0.03
CA PRO A 197 4.81 28.11 0.27
C PRO A 197 4.81 29.11 1.44
N ALA A 198 3.65 29.64 1.83
CA ALA A 198 3.54 30.56 2.97
C ALA A 198 3.36 29.82 4.31
N ALA A 199 3.04 28.52 4.27
CA ALA A 199 2.81 27.73 5.46
C ALA A 199 4.10 27.18 6.07
N THR A 200 4.10 27.00 7.39
CA THR A 200 5.20 26.42 8.15
C THR A 200 4.76 25.20 8.94
N GLY A 201 5.73 24.42 9.43
CA GLY A 201 5.46 23.20 10.20
C GLY A 201 4.65 22.20 9.39
N THR A 202 3.58 21.66 9.99
CA THR A 202 2.74 20.62 9.38
C THR A 202 1.56 21.15 8.54
N SER A 203 1.33 22.46 8.54
CA SER A 203 0.27 23.10 7.76
C SER A 203 0.67 23.24 6.29
N GLY A 204 -0.28 23.14 5.35
CA GLY A 204 0.01 23.39 3.94
C GLY A 204 0.87 22.32 3.26
N LEU A 205 0.95 21.12 3.85
CA LEU A 205 1.59 19.95 3.28
C LEU A 205 0.61 19.18 2.39
N SER A 206 1.06 18.60 1.28
CA SER A 206 0.35 17.62 0.47
C SER A 206 0.96 16.23 0.65
N CYS A 207 0.14 15.19 0.52
CA CYS A 207 0.60 13.80 0.52
C CYS A 207 0.45 13.24 -0.90
N MET A 208 1.58 12.89 -1.54
CA MET A 208 1.63 12.49 -2.95
C MET A 208 1.92 10.99 -3.07
N MET A 209 1.19 10.27 -3.92
CA MET A 209 1.46 8.88 -4.30
C MET A 209 2.41 8.88 -5.51
N LEU A 210 3.70 8.66 -5.28
CA LEU A 210 4.72 8.74 -6.32
C LEU A 210 5.28 7.37 -6.69
N ASP A 211 5.49 7.17 -7.99
CA ASP A 211 6.33 6.10 -8.53
C ASP A 211 7.78 6.56 -8.45
N LEU A 212 8.61 5.79 -7.78
CA LEU A 212 10.02 6.09 -7.55
C LEU A 212 10.92 5.42 -8.60
N THR A 213 10.37 4.64 -9.52
CA THR A 213 11.12 3.89 -10.56
C THR A 213 11.25 4.66 -11.88
N VAL A 214 10.52 5.76 -12.02
CA VAL A 214 10.53 6.59 -13.23
C VAL A 214 11.75 7.50 -13.34
N ASP A 215 12.04 7.90 -14.57
CA ASP A 215 13.06 8.90 -14.86
C ASP A 215 12.79 10.22 -14.11
N GLY A 216 13.85 10.87 -13.65
CA GLY A 216 13.76 12.09 -12.82
C GLY A 216 13.73 11.82 -11.31
N VAL A 217 13.64 10.55 -10.89
CA VAL A 217 13.85 10.11 -9.50
C VAL A 217 15.27 9.58 -9.34
N VAL A 218 16.08 10.24 -8.51
CA VAL A 218 17.48 9.85 -8.27
C VAL A 218 17.64 9.35 -6.84
N ARG A 219 18.16 8.14 -6.67
CA ARG A 219 18.45 7.54 -5.35
C ARG A 219 19.95 7.58 -5.06
N GLY A 220 20.31 7.81 -3.80
CA GLY A 220 21.70 7.75 -3.36
C GLY A 220 21.88 8.25 -1.93
N GLY A 221 22.85 7.68 -1.21
CA GLY A 221 23.26 8.16 0.12
C GLY A 221 22.14 8.15 1.17
N GLY A 222 21.24 7.16 1.14
CA GLY A 222 20.10 7.09 2.06
C GLY A 222 18.99 8.11 1.77
N SER A 223 18.94 8.62 0.53
CA SER A 223 17.94 9.60 0.10
C SER A 223 17.39 9.31 -1.29
N VAL A 224 16.22 9.87 -1.57
CA VAL A 224 15.60 9.95 -2.88
C VAL A 224 15.33 11.42 -3.22
N ARG A 225 15.67 11.82 -4.45
CA ARG A 225 15.57 13.20 -4.92
C ARG A 225 14.68 13.27 -6.16
N PHE A 226 13.83 14.29 -6.19
CA PHE A 226 12.91 14.61 -7.27
C PHE A 226 13.38 15.90 -7.95
N ALA A 227 13.54 15.86 -9.26
CA ALA A 227 13.99 17.00 -10.06
C ALA A 227 12.88 17.53 -10.97
N GLY A 228 11.79 18.04 -10.38
CA GLY A 228 10.62 18.50 -11.13
C GLY A 228 9.78 17.35 -11.68
N LEU A 229 9.61 16.27 -10.90
CA LEU A 229 8.80 15.12 -11.30
C LEU A 229 7.34 15.55 -11.52
N GLU A 230 6.87 15.46 -12.76
CA GLU A 230 5.49 15.80 -13.11
C GLU A 230 4.58 14.59 -12.96
N VAL A 231 3.53 14.74 -12.16
CA VAL A 231 2.49 13.72 -11.99
C VAL A 231 1.10 14.33 -12.16
N LEU A 232 0.10 13.51 -12.45
CA LEU A 232 -1.29 13.98 -12.44
C LEU A 232 -1.73 14.33 -11.02
N ASN A 233 -2.64 15.29 -10.87
CA ASN A 233 -3.23 15.66 -9.57
C ASN A 233 -4.00 14.50 -8.91
N ASP A 234 -4.36 13.45 -9.68
CA ASP A 234 -4.90 12.21 -9.12
C ASP A 234 -3.88 11.42 -8.27
N ARG A 235 -2.64 11.89 -8.20
CA ARG A 235 -1.61 11.38 -7.29
C ARG A 235 -1.61 12.07 -5.93
N THR A 236 -2.38 13.15 -5.74
CA THR A 236 -2.57 13.75 -4.43
C THR A 236 -3.60 12.96 -3.63
N LEU A 237 -3.19 12.50 -2.44
CA LEU A 237 -4.06 11.79 -1.51
C LEU A 237 -4.68 12.79 -0.54
N GLY A 238 -6.01 12.89 -0.54
CA GLY A 238 -6.72 13.98 0.15
C GLY A 238 -6.68 15.29 -0.64
N GLN A 239 -6.84 16.42 0.05
CA GLN A 239 -6.76 17.75 -0.57
C GLN A 239 -5.33 18.32 -0.51
N PRO A 240 -4.90 19.10 -1.52
CA PRO A 240 -3.70 19.91 -1.42
C PRO A 240 -3.67 20.73 -0.13
N GLY A 241 -2.55 20.68 0.60
CA GLY A 241 -2.40 21.39 1.87
C GLY A 241 -2.91 20.65 3.12
N GLU A 242 -3.62 19.53 2.96
CA GLU A 242 -4.14 18.70 4.06
C GLU A 242 -3.41 17.35 4.26
N GLY A 243 -2.26 17.17 3.62
CA GLY A 243 -1.46 15.94 3.62
C GLY A 243 -1.03 15.46 5.00
N TRP A 244 -0.89 16.35 5.98
CA TRP A 244 -0.57 15.92 7.35
C TRP A 244 -1.71 15.10 8.00
N SER A 245 -2.96 15.36 7.64
CA SER A 245 -4.09 14.53 8.08
C SER A 245 -3.98 13.10 7.56
N VAL A 246 -3.45 12.92 6.35
CA VAL A 246 -3.16 11.59 5.79
C VAL A 246 -2.04 10.91 6.56
N VAL A 247 -0.95 11.62 6.88
CA VAL A 247 0.14 11.05 7.71
C VAL A 247 -0.38 10.58 9.06
N ARG A 248 -1.24 11.37 9.71
CA ARG A 248 -1.88 11.01 10.98
C ARG A 248 -2.79 9.79 10.87
N LEU A 249 -3.34 9.52 9.68
CA LEU A 249 -4.14 8.33 9.40
C LEU A 249 -3.25 7.09 9.15
N VAL A 250 -2.11 7.24 8.47
CA VAL A 250 -1.17 6.14 8.17
C VAL A 250 -0.42 5.67 9.41
N ARG A 251 0.08 6.60 10.24
CA ARG A 251 1.05 6.30 11.32
C ARG A 251 0.57 5.26 12.34
N PRO A 252 -0.69 5.28 12.83
CA PRO A 252 -1.18 4.26 13.76
C PRO A 252 -1.08 2.83 13.20
N TYR A 253 -1.21 2.66 11.88
CA TYR A 253 -1.04 1.36 11.23
C TYR A 253 0.42 0.91 11.18
N LEU A 254 1.36 1.84 10.94
CA LEU A 254 2.79 1.53 11.01
C LEU A 254 3.17 1.03 12.40
N ASP A 255 2.72 1.71 13.44
CA ASP A 255 3.07 1.39 14.83
C ASP A 255 2.42 0.07 15.30
N ARG A 256 1.13 -0.13 15.00
CA ARG A 256 0.30 -1.16 15.67
C ARG A 256 -0.09 -2.35 14.81
N SER A 257 0.04 -2.29 13.49
CA SER A 257 -0.46 -3.36 12.61
C SER A 257 0.35 -4.64 12.77
N LEU A 258 -0.34 -5.75 13.01
CA LEU A 258 0.24 -7.10 13.05
C LEU A 258 0.30 -7.76 11.66
N ALA A 259 -0.26 -7.13 10.61
CA ALA A 259 -0.22 -7.68 9.26
C ALA A 259 1.25 -7.91 8.84
N GLY A 260 1.53 -9.09 8.27
CA GLY A 260 2.89 -9.48 7.88
C GLY A 260 3.85 -9.88 9.02
N ARG A 261 3.46 -9.81 10.31
CA ARG A 261 4.38 -10.12 11.43
C ARG A 261 4.49 -11.61 11.81
N ILE A 262 3.62 -12.48 11.29
CA ILE A 262 3.62 -13.91 11.68
C ILE A 262 3.49 -14.77 10.41
N ARG A 263 4.63 -15.24 9.88
CA ARG A 263 4.70 -16.20 8.75
C ARG A 263 5.86 -17.17 8.92
N ARG A 264 5.82 -17.93 10.02
CA ARG A 264 6.89 -18.88 10.36
C ARG A 264 6.95 -20.00 9.31
N GLY A 265 8.16 -20.35 8.88
CA GLY A 265 8.40 -21.46 7.95
C GLY A 265 8.21 -21.14 6.46
N LEU A 266 7.92 -19.90 6.09
CA LEU A 266 7.86 -19.46 4.70
C LEU A 266 9.15 -18.78 4.27
N VAL A 267 9.52 -18.97 3.00
CA VAL A 267 10.67 -18.28 2.40
C VAL A 267 10.23 -16.90 1.92
N HIS A 268 10.86 -15.86 2.46
CA HIS A 268 10.57 -14.48 2.09
C HIS A 268 11.45 -14.03 0.91
N VAL A 269 10.82 -13.39 -0.08
CA VAL A 269 11.50 -12.91 -1.28
C VAL A 269 11.25 -11.40 -1.43
N PRO A 270 12.27 -10.60 -1.80
CA PRO A 270 12.09 -9.18 -2.06
C PRO A 270 11.07 -8.91 -3.17
N ALA A 271 10.06 -8.11 -2.86
CA ALA A 271 9.03 -7.65 -3.78
C ALA A 271 9.45 -6.37 -4.51
N GLY A 272 8.68 -5.99 -5.54
CA GLY A 272 8.87 -4.77 -6.30
C GLY A 272 9.30 -5.03 -7.74
N HIS A 273 8.66 -4.35 -8.68
CA HIS A 273 9.09 -4.31 -10.08
C HIS A 273 10.49 -3.68 -10.17
N GLN A 274 11.37 -4.24 -11.00
CA GLN A 274 12.78 -3.85 -11.23
C GLN A 274 13.75 -3.95 -10.03
N ILE A 275 13.26 -3.84 -8.79
CA ILE A 275 14.10 -3.86 -7.58
C ILE A 275 13.99 -5.15 -6.77
N GLY A 276 12.96 -5.97 -7.04
CA GLY A 276 12.71 -7.24 -6.39
C GLY A 276 13.24 -8.44 -7.18
N ALA A 277 12.95 -9.65 -6.70
CA ALA A 277 13.39 -10.91 -7.31
C ALA A 277 12.24 -11.63 -8.06
N LEU A 278 11.35 -10.85 -8.69
CA LEU A 278 10.11 -11.34 -9.31
C LEU A 278 10.34 -12.34 -10.45
N ASP A 279 11.48 -12.22 -11.15
CA ASP A 279 11.76 -12.99 -12.35
C ASP A 279 12.60 -14.25 -12.07
N LEU A 280 13.01 -14.47 -10.81
CA LEU A 280 13.57 -15.75 -10.39
C LEU A 280 12.49 -16.84 -10.46
N THR A 281 12.87 -18.05 -10.82
CA THR A 281 12.03 -19.23 -10.60
C THR A 281 11.85 -19.51 -9.11
N MET A 282 10.79 -20.22 -8.74
CA MET A 282 10.57 -20.68 -7.36
C MET A 282 11.78 -21.46 -6.84
N ALA A 283 12.35 -22.35 -7.66
CA ALA A 283 13.55 -23.12 -7.30
C ALA A 283 14.78 -22.23 -7.04
N GLU A 284 15.02 -21.23 -7.87
CA GLU A 284 16.10 -20.26 -7.67
C GLU A 284 15.87 -19.42 -6.42
N ALA A 285 14.66 -18.91 -6.22
CA ALA A 285 14.30 -18.14 -5.04
C ALA A 285 14.50 -18.97 -3.75
N HIS A 286 14.13 -20.25 -3.75
CA HIS A 286 14.41 -21.14 -2.62
C HIS A 286 15.90 -21.31 -2.36
N ARG A 287 16.73 -21.48 -3.39
CA ARG A 287 18.19 -21.57 -3.23
C ARG A 287 18.79 -20.26 -2.71
N THR A 288 18.30 -19.12 -3.19
CA THR A 288 18.83 -17.80 -2.84
C THR A 288 18.39 -17.32 -1.45
N PHE A 289 17.11 -17.54 -1.10
CA PHE A 289 16.52 -16.96 0.11
C PHE A 289 16.15 -17.99 1.20
N GLY A 290 16.07 -19.29 0.86
CA GLY A 290 15.58 -20.34 1.76
C GLY A 290 16.49 -20.69 2.95
N THR A 291 17.71 -20.15 2.99
CA THR A 291 18.67 -20.33 4.10
C THR A 291 18.77 -19.13 5.03
N THR A 292 18.05 -18.03 4.74
CA THR A 292 18.20 -16.78 5.50
C THR A 292 17.28 -16.82 6.72
N PRO A 293 17.80 -16.89 7.96
CA PRO A 293 16.97 -16.65 9.14
C PRO A 293 16.43 -15.22 9.04
N VAL A 294 15.12 -15.05 9.20
CA VAL A 294 14.46 -13.75 9.23
C VAL A 294 15.16 -12.90 10.30
N SER A 295 15.93 -11.89 9.88
CA SER A 295 16.38 -10.87 10.81
C SER A 295 15.14 -10.19 11.37
N PRO A 296 14.99 -10.08 12.71
CA PRO A 296 13.86 -9.37 13.27
C PRO A 296 13.82 -7.95 12.70
N PRO A 297 12.62 -7.38 12.48
CA PRO A 297 12.52 -6.01 12.01
C PRO A 297 13.30 -5.10 12.96
N VAL A 298 14.15 -4.25 12.40
CA VAL A 298 14.87 -3.23 13.17
C VAL A 298 13.83 -2.44 13.94
N GLU A 299 13.81 -2.57 15.26
CA GLU A 299 13.02 -1.69 16.12
C GLU A 299 13.47 -0.27 15.81
N ARG A 300 12.62 0.51 15.14
CA ARG A 300 12.77 1.96 15.10
C ARG A 300 12.65 2.42 16.55
N ARG A 301 13.80 2.62 17.20
CA ARG A 301 13.88 3.32 18.48
C ARG A 301 13.30 4.70 18.25
N SER A 302 12.09 4.92 18.75
CA SER A 302 11.53 6.26 18.91
C SER A 302 12.51 7.09 19.74
N ARG A 303 13.16 8.07 19.11
CA ARG A 303 13.77 9.20 19.79
C ARG A 303 12.82 10.38 19.67
#